data_AF-A0A7C7VTB6-F1
#
_entry.id   AF-A0A7C7VTB6-F1
#
_cell.length_a   1.000
_cell.length_b   1.000
_cell.length_c   1.000
_cell.angle_alpha   90.00
_cell.angle_beta   90.00
_cell.angle_gamma   90.00
#
_symmetry.space_group_name_H-M   'P 1'
#
loop_
_entity.id
_entity.type
_entity.pdbx_description
1 polymer ?
#
loop_
_entity_poly.entity_id
_entity_poly.type
_entity_poly.pdbx_seq_one_letter_code
_entity_poly.pdbx_strand_id
1 'polypeptide(L)'
;MEKSGKESVSLSLHLEEPDLEALIEILSIYRIIRDMLNDQLIKDLSNIVSSLLKLVNAVSSTDLIEILERSLQDPELDKALLNPPRIGLMGLYSALRDEDVQKGIGIVITLLKAIGKASTNQ
;
A
#
# COMPACT_ATOMS: atom_id res chain seq x y z
N MET A 1 -2.77 -1.86 -62.61
CA MET A 1 -2.78 -1.04 -61.39
C MET A 1 -2.13 -1.85 -60.28
N GLU A 2 -1.06 -1.29 -59.72
CA GLU A 2 -0.32 -1.66 -58.50
C GLU A 2 -0.16 -3.14 -58.12
N LYS A 3 0.98 -3.71 -58.51
CA LYS A 3 1.63 -4.73 -57.67
C LYS A 3 2.32 -3.99 -56.51
N SER A 4 1.66 -4.00 -55.35
CA SER A 4 2.25 -3.60 -54.07
C SER A 4 3.44 -4.51 -53.77
N GLY A 5 4.65 -4.00 -54.05
CA GLY A 5 5.90 -4.65 -53.70
C GLY A 5 6.08 -4.58 -52.20
N LYS A 6 6.03 -5.74 -51.53
CA LYS A 6 6.46 -5.86 -50.13
C LYS A 6 7.94 -5.52 -50.08
N GLU A 7 8.29 -4.30 -49.68
CA GLU A 7 9.63 -3.95 -49.21
C GLU A 7 9.96 -4.86 -48.03
N SER A 8 10.68 -5.93 -48.30
CA SER A 8 11.37 -6.68 -47.26
C SER A 8 12.50 -5.81 -46.74
N VAL A 9 12.23 -5.05 -45.69
CA VAL A 9 13.26 -4.32 -44.94
C VAL A 9 14.17 -5.36 -44.29
N SER A 10 15.31 -5.63 -44.93
CA SER A 10 16.36 -6.46 -44.36
C SER A 10 17.17 -5.61 -43.39
N LEU A 11 16.79 -5.64 -42.10
CA LEU A 11 17.58 -5.04 -41.04
C LEU A 11 18.87 -5.85 -40.88
N SER A 12 19.96 -5.37 -41.48
CA SER A 12 21.29 -5.98 -41.34
C SER A 12 21.93 -5.40 -40.08
N LEU A 13 21.71 -6.08 -38.96
CA LEU A 13 22.39 -5.78 -37.70
C LEU A 13 23.86 -6.21 -37.82
N HIS A 14 24.75 -5.24 -38.05
CA HIS A 14 26.18 -5.41 -37.79
C HIS A 14 26.37 -5.23 -36.29
N LEU A 15 26.61 -6.35 -35.59
CA LEU A 15 26.94 -6.36 -34.17
C LEU A 15 28.45 -6.50 -34.06
N GLU A 16 29.10 -5.55 -33.40
CA GLU A 16 30.49 -5.69 -33.00
C GLU A 16 30.59 -6.57 -31.75
N GLU A 17 31.77 -7.10 -31.42
CA GLU A 17 31.97 -7.89 -30.19
C GLU A 17 31.40 -7.23 -28.92
N PRO A 18 31.57 -5.91 -28.69
CA PRO A 18 30.98 -5.24 -27.53
C PRO A 18 29.44 -5.28 -27.49
N ASP A 19 28.79 -5.23 -28.65
CA ASP A 19 27.32 -5.31 -28.74
C ASP A 19 26.82 -6.71 -28.37
N LEU A 20 27.59 -7.75 -28.72
CA LEU A 20 27.30 -9.13 -28.35
C LEU A 20 27.48 -9.35 -26.84
N GLU A 21 28.52 -8.79 -26.24
CA GLU A 21 28.72 -8.83 -24.78
C GLU A 21 27.57 -8.16 -24.03
N ALA A 22 27.15 -6.97 -24.48
CA ALA A 22 26.01 -6.26 -23.88
C ALA A 22 24.71 -7.07 -23.97
N LEU A 23 24.46 -7.73 -25.11
CA LEU A 23 23.29 -8.61 -25.27
C LEU A 23 23.34 -9.83 -24.35
N ILE A 24 24.52 -10.42 -24.16
CA ILE A 24 24.74 -11.55 -23.24
C ILE A 24 24.49 -11.10 -21.79
N GLU A 25 24.92 -9.91 -21.41
CA GLU A 25 24.70 -9.36 -20.08
C GLU A 25 23.21 -9.10 -19.81
N ILE A 26 22.48 -8.50 -20.76
CA ILE A 26 21.02 -8.32 -20.67
C ILE A 26 20.31 -9.67 -20.55
N LEU A 27 20.71 -10.65 -21.35
CA LEU A 27 20.12 -12.00 -21.29
C LEU A 27 20.40 -12.67 -19.95
N SER A 28 21.57 -12.42 -19.35
CA SER A 28 21.95 -12.92 -18.04
C SER A 28 21.13 -12.28 -16.93
N ILE A 29 20.94 -10.95 -16.97
CA ILE A 29 20.05 -10.23 -16.05
C ILE A 29 18.61 -10.75 -16.18
N TYR A 30 18.12 -10.95 -17.41
CA TYR A 30 16.79 -11.53 -17.64
C TYR A 30 16.67 -12.93 -17.03
N ARG A 31 17.69 -13.79 -17.17
CA ARG A 31 17.71 -15.12 -16.55
C ARG A 31 17.70 -15.03 -15.04
N ILE A 32 18.51 -14.15 -14.44
CA ILE A 32 18.51 -13.92 -12.99
C ILE A 32 17.12 -13.47 -12.52
N ILE A 33 16.50 -12.50 -13.19
CA ILE A 33 15.16 -12.03 -12.86
C ILE A 33 14.13 -13.16 -12.99
N ARG A 34 14.22 -13.98 -14.05
CA ARG A 34 13.32 -15.11 -14.27
C ARG A 34 13.49 -16.21 -13.23
N ASP A 35 14.72 -16.52 -12.86
CA ASP A 35 15.04 -17.54 -11.87
C ASP A 35 14.62 -17.09 -10.45
N MET A 36 14.72 -15.78 -10.18
CA MET A 36 14.13 -15.15 -9.02
C MET A 36 12.60 -15.14 -9.08
N LEU A 37 11.98 -14.77 -10.21
CA LEU A 37 10.53 -14.79 -10.39
C LEU A 37 10.02 -16.19 -10.76
N ASN A 38 10.37 -17.18 -9.96
CA ASN A 38 9.80 -18.50 -10.08
C ASN A 38 8.33 -18.51 -9.61
N ASP A 39 7.59 -19.55 -10.02
CA ASP A 39 6.16 -19.70 -9.73
C ASP A 39 5.83 -19.64 -8.23
N GLN A 40 6.77 -20.06 -7.38
CA GLN A 40 6.62 -20.01 -5.93
C GLN A 40 6.64 -18.57 -5.42
N LEU A 41 7.59 -17.74 -5.86
CA LEU A 41 7.64 -16.32 -5.47
C LEU A 41 6.46 -15.53 -6.03
N ILE A 42 6.00 -15.84 -7.25
CA ILE A 42 4.78 -15.23 -7.81
C ILE A 42 3.55 -15.60 -6.96
N LYS A 43 3.44 -16.86 -6.52
CA LYS A 43 2.36 -17.32 -5.66
C LYS A 43 2.41 -16.65 -4.28
N ASP A 44 3.59 -16.55 -3.68
CA ASP A 44 3.77 -15.92 -2.38
C ASP A 44 3.46 -14.41 -2.44
N LEU A 45 3.93 -13.72 -3.48
CA LEU A 45 3.57 -12.34 -3.74
C LEU A 45 2.06 -12.18 -3.96
N SER A 46 1.44 -13.08 -4.73
CA SER A 46 -0.01 -13.06 -4.96
C SER A 46 -0.79 -13.24 -3.67
N ASN A 47 -0.32 -14.09 -2.75
CA ASN A 47 -0.93 -14.27 -1.43
C ASN A 47 -0.81 -13.02 -0.56
N ILE A 48 0.35 -12.34 -0.59
CA ILE A 48 0.56 -11.06 0.10
C ILE A 48 -0.40 -10.01 -0.47
N VAL A 49 -0.41 -9.84 -1.79
CA VAL A 49 -1.28 -8.88 -2.49
C VAL A 49 -2.75 -9.19 -2.20
N SER A 50 -3.17 -10.45 -2.26
CA SER A 50 -4.54 -10.87 -1.93
C SER A 50 -4.90 -10.53 -0.49
N SER A 51 -3.99 -10.76 0.46
CA SER A 51 -4.22 -10.44 1.87
C SER A 51 -4.33 -8.93 2.09
N LEU A 52 -3.46 -8.14 1.43
CA LEU A 52 -3.54 -6.68 1.44
C LEU A 52 -4.85 -6.18 0.83
N LEU A 53 -5.28 -6.72 -0.31
CA LEU A 53 -6.55 -6.34 -0.94
C LEU A 53 -7.76 -6.70 -0.07
N LYS A 54 -7.74 -7.85 0.61
CA LYS A 54 -8.78 -8.20 1.60
C LYS A 54 -8.84 -7.19 2.74
N LEU A 55 -7.68 -6.76 3.25
CA LEU A 55 -7.60 -5.73 4.29
C LEU A 55 -8.11 -4.38 3.79
N VAL A 56 -7.64 -3.93 2.62
CA VAL A 56 -8.09 -2.69 1.98
C VAL A 56 -9.60 -2.73 1.76
N ASN A 57 -10.15 -3.84 1.25
CA ASN A 57 -11.58 -3.97 1.04
C ASN A 57 -12.37 -3.96 2.35
N ALA A 58 -11.90 -4.67 3.38
CA ALA A 58 -12.54 -4.69 4.69
C ALA A 58 -12.58 -3.29 5.33
N VAL A 59 -11.48 -2.55 5.21
CA VAL A 59 -11.33 -1.21 5.77
C VAL A 59 -12.10 -0.16 4.94
N SER A 60 -12.08 -0.25 3.61
CA SER A 60 -12.84 0.64 2.69
C SER A 60 -14.34 0.40 2.74
N SER A 61 -14.79 -0.79 3.18
CA SER A 61 -16.20 -1.09 3.38
C SER A 61 -16.77 -0.50 4.69
N THR A 62 -15.96 0.24 5.44
CA THR A 62 -16.35 0.87 6.70
C THR A 62 -16.12 2.37 6.64
N ASP A 63 -16.93 3.14 7.37
CA ASP A 63 -16.76 4.60 7.52
C ASP A 63 -15.46 4.98 8.25
N LEU A 64 -14.69 4.00 8.74
CA LEU A 64 -13.46 4.21 9.50
C LEU A 64 -12.43 5.01 8.70
N ILE A 65 -12.24 4.72 7.41
CA ILE A 65 -11.30 5.47 6.57
C ILE A 65 -11.71 6.93 6.44
N GLU A 66 -12.99 7.18 6.20
CA GLU A 66 -13.52 8.53 6.03
C GLU A 66 -13.41 9.35 7.33
N ILE A 67 -13.68 8.71 8.48
CA ILE A 67 -13.49 9.33 9.80
C ILE A 67 -12.02 9.66 10.03
N LEU A 68 -11.10 8.71 9.78
CA LEU A 68 -9.66 8.95 9.95
C LEU A 68 -9.14 10.02 9.00
N GLU A 69 -9.56 10.01 7.74
CA GLU A 69 -9.19 11.02 6.75
C GLU A 69 -9.60 12.42 7.23
N ARG A 70 -10.85 12.56 7.68
CA ARG A 70 -11.35 13.83 8.23
C ARG A 70 -10.58 14.26 9.47
N SER A 71 -10.31 13.33 10.39
CA SER A 71 -9.52 13.63 11.60
C SER A 71 -8.09 14.06 11.27
N LEU A 72 -7.46 13.47 10.25
CA LEU A 72 -6.11 13.85 9.82
C LEU A 72 -6.06 15.20 9.09
N GLN A 73 -7.18 15.64 8.54
CA GLN A 73 -7.34 16.96 7.91
C GLN A 73 -7.77 18.04 8.92
N ASP A 74 -7.90 17.71 10.20
CA ASP A 74 -8.34 18.64 11.24
C ASP A 74 -7.26 19.72 11.51
N PRO A 75 -7.57 21.01 11.31
CA PRO A 75 -6.62 22.10 11.56
C PRO A 75 -6.17 22.21 13.02
N GLU A 76 -6.98 21.76 13.98
CA GLU A 76 -6.60 21.71 15.40
C GLU A 76 -5.59 20.60 15.67
N LEU A 77 -5.72 19.45 15.00
CA LEU A 77 -4.72 18.39 15.06
C LEU A 77 -3.39 18.87 14.50
N ASP A 78 -3.38 19.52 13.35
CA ASP A 78 -2.16 20.09 12.75
C ASP A 78 -1.46 21.08 13.69
N LYS A 79 -2.23 21.97 14.33
CA LYS A 79 -1.69 22.91 15.32
C LYS A 79 -1.11 22.20 16.54
N ALA A 80 -1.77 21.15 17.03
CA ALA A 80 -1.30 20.36 18.15
C ALA A 80 -0.04 19.54 17.79
N LEU A 81 0.11 19.08 16.56
CA LEU A 81 1.33 18.40 16.09
C LEU A 81 2.52 19.37 16.05
N LEU A 82 2.31 20.61 15.61
CA LEU A 82 3.34 21.64 15.57
C LEU A 82 3.68 22.19 16.96
N ASN A 83 2.67 22.38 17.81
CA ASN A 83 2.82 22.89 19.17
C ASN A 83 2.00 22.06 20.16
N PRO A 84 2.55 20.95 20.65
CA PRO A 84 1.83 20.03 21.54
C PRO A 84 1.33 20.72 22.81
N PRO A 85 0.01 20.72 23.09
CA PRO A 85 -0.52 21.32 24.30
C PRO A 85 -0.07 20.51 25.52
N ARG A 86 0.33 21.20 26.59
CA ARG A 86 0.67 20.58 27.87
C ARG A 86 -0.59 20.43 28.71
N ILE A 87 -1.08 19.19 28.84
CA ILE A 87 -2.29 18.88 29.59
C ILE A 87 -1.92 18.39 30.99
N GLY A 88 -2.35 19.09 32.04
CA GLY A 88 -2.22 18.65 33.44
C GLY A 88 -3.40 17.77 33.89
N LEU A 89 -3.40 17.30 35.14
CA LEU A 89 -4.46 16.41 35.67
C LEU A 89 -5.87 17.00 35.55
N MET A 90 -6.03 18.30 35.79
CA MET A 90 -7.31 18.99 35.64
C MET A 90 -7.73 19.12 34.17
N GLY A 91 -6.77 19.35 33.28
CA GLY A 91 -7.00 19.39 31.84
C GLY A 91 -7.43 18.02 31.30
N LEU A 92 -6.82 16.94 31.79
CA LEU A 92 -7.19 15.57 31.44
C LEU A 92 -8.62 15.24 31.88
N TYR A 93 -8.98 15.59 33.13
CA TYR A 93 -10.35 15.41 33.61
C TYR A 93 -11.36 16.19 32.76
N SER A 94 -11.00 17.41 32.36
CA SER A 94 -11.85 18.24 31.48
C SER A 94 -11.98 17.62 30.09
N ALA A 95 -10.88 17.11 29.52
CA ALA A 95 -10.89 16.41 28.23
C ALA A 95 -11.75 15.14 28.27
N LEU A 96 -11.72 14.37 29.36
CA LEU A 96 -12.59 13.19 29.51
C LEU A 96 -14.08 13.54 29.61
N ARG A 97 -14.42 14.78 29.96
CA ARG A 97 -15.79 15.30 30.00
C ARG A 97 -16.25 15.90 28.68
N ASP A 98 -15.32 16.12 27.75
CA ASP A 98 -15.61 16.64 26.44
C ASP A 98 -16.38 15.61 25.60
N GLU A 99 -17.41 16.07 24.87
CA GLU A 99 -18.32 15.21 24.14
C GLU A 99 -17.62 14.49 22.97
N ASP A 100 -16.72 15.18 22.27
CA ASP A 100 -16.03 14.64 21.10
C ASP A 100 -14.94 13.64 21.52
N VAL A 101 -14.26 13.92 22.63
CA VAL A 101 -13.35 12.95 23.27
C VAL A 101 -14.10 11.69 23.71
N GLN A 102 -15.29 11.82 24.30
CA GLN A 102 -16.10 10.67 24.70
C GLN A 102 -16.55 9.82 23.50
N LYS A 103 -16.98 10.46 22.41
CA LYS A 103 -17.31 9.76 21.15
C LYS A 103 -16.11 9.00 20.62
N GLY A 104 -14.93 9.64 20.56
CA GLY A 104 -13.68 9.01 20.11
C GLY A 104 -13.29 7.80 20.96
N ILE A 105 -13.32 7.93 22.29
CA ILE A 105 -13.05 6.82 23.22
C ILE A 105 -14.07 5.68 23.03
N GLY A 106 -15.35 6.00 22.82
CA GLY A 106 -16.39 5.01 22.54
C GLY A 106 -16.12 4.18 21.29
N ILE A 107 -15.66 4.82 20.21
CA ILE A 107 -15.23 4.13 18.97
C ILE A 107 -14.06 3.20 19.25
N VAL A 108 -13.01 3.70 19.93
CA VAL A 108 -11.81 2.90 20.26
C VAL A 108 -12.17 1.69 21.12
N ILE A 109 -12.98 1.85 22.17
CA ILE A 109 -13.42 0.74 23.03
C ILE A 109 -14.23 -0.29 22.22
N THR A 110 -15.09 0.16 21.30
CA THR A 110 -15.88 -0.72 20.45
C THR A 110 -14.98 -1.52 19.51
N LEU A 111 -13.97 -0.89 18.92
CA LEU A 111 -12.96 -1.56 18.11
C LEU A 111 -12.19 -2.60 18.93
N LEU A 112 -11.72 -2.25 20.13
CA LEU A 112 -11.05 -3.19 21.03
C LEU A 112 -11.93 -4.40 21.37
N LYS A 113 -13.24 -4.18 21.61
CA LYS A 113 -14.20 -5.25 21.86
C LYS A 113 -14.39 -6.14 20.63
N ALA A 114 -14.42 -5.59 19.43
CA ALA A 114 -14.50 -6.35 18.18
C ALA A 114 -13.24 -7.21 17.97
N ILE A 115 -12.05 -6.65 18.22
CA ILE A 115 -10.77 -7.37 18.17
C ILE A 115 -10.79 -8.55 19.14
N GLY A 116 -11.19 -8.33 20.40
CA GLY A 116 -11.28 -9.40 21.40
C GLY A 116 -12.26 -10.52 21.01
N LYS A 117 -13.40 -10.18 20.40
CA LYS A 117 -14.33 -11.19 19.87
C LYS A 117 -13.69 -12.00 18.74
N ALA A 118 -13.00 -11.34 17.81
CA ALA A 118 -12.33 -12.00 16.70
C ALA A 118 -11.15 -12.89 17.16
N SER A 119 -10.45 -12.50 18.22
CA SER A 119 -9.33 -13.29 18.78
C SER A 119 -9.77 -14.54 19.53
N THR A 120 -11.04 -14.62 19.94
CA THR A 120 -11.59 -15.77 20.67
C THR A 120 -12.21 -16.82 19.72
N ASN A 121 -12.38 -16.49 18.43
CA ASN A 121 -12.86 -17.41 17.40
C ASN A 121 -11.71 -18.25 16.79
N GLN A 122 -10.75 -18.69 17.61
CA GLN A 122 -9.84 -19.79 17.30
C GLN A 122 -10.33 -21.08 17.94
#